data_AF-A0A7N0U127-F1
#
_entry.id   AF-A0A7N0U127-F1
#
_cell.length_a   1.000
_cell.length_b   1.000
_cell.length_c   1.000
_cell.angle_alpha   90.00
_cell.angle_beta   90.00
_cell.angle_gamma   90.00
#
_symmetry.space_group_name_H-M   'P 1'
#
loop_
_entity.id
_entity.type
_entity.pdbx_description
1 polymer ?
#
loop_
_entity_poly.entity_id
_entity_poly.type
_entity_poly.pdbx_seq_one_letter_code
_entity_poly.pdbx_strand_id
1 'polypeptide(L)'
;MFYKNPSADMLLTPGELNLDIIRSAKIFHYGSTSLIMEPCRSAHLKAMEVAREAVALLSYDPNLRLPLWPSAEEAREQIRSIWDQADIIKQSVSGRRPPLTGFVVGWKAGNIVLRRNSVVDVGGKAGVGLPLRSGNV
;
A
#
# COMPACT_ATOMS: atom_id res chain seq x y z
N MET A 1 -2.20 -16.82 -12.59
CA MET A 1 -2.30 -18.15 -11.94
C MET A 1 -1.55 -18.03 -10.62
N PHE A 2 -2.23 -18.05 -9.47
CA PHE A 2 -1.59 -18.15 -8.16
C PHE A 2 -1.39 -19.63 -7.86
N TYR A 3 -0.14 -20.06 -7.74
CA TYR A 3 0.21 -21.47 -7.59
C TYR A 3 0.07 -21.89 -6.12
N LYS A 4 -0.87 -22.81 -5.87
CA LYS A 4 -1.06 -23.60 -4.63
C LYS A 4 -1.51 -22.80 -3.39
N ASN A 5 -2.37 -23.44 -2.60
CA ASN A 5 -2.88 -22.94 -1.33
C ASN A 5 -2.56 -23.99 -0.24
N PRO A 6 -1.67 -23.69 0.73
CA PRO A 6 -0.92 -22.44 0.86
C PRO A 6 0.28 -22.35 -0.12
N SER A 7 0.65 -21.13 -0.51
CA SER A 7 1.91 -20.82 -1.21
C SER A 7 2.96 -20.30 -0.22
N ALA A 8 4.23 -20.27 -0.63
CA ALA A 8 5.33 -19.89 0.27
C ALA A 8 5.17 -18.48 0.87
N ASP A 9 4.64 -17.53 0.11
CA ASP A 9 4.35 -16.17 0.57
C ASP A 9 3.27 -16.11 1.66
N MET A 10 2.41 -17.13 1.76
CA MET A 10 1.39 -17.22 2.82
C MET A 10 1.97 -17.71 4.15
N LEU A 11 3.13 -18.37 4.14
CA LEU A 11 3.70 -19.07 5.29
C LEU A 11 4.76 -18.27 6.04
N LEU A 12 5.13 -17.08 5.56
CA LEU A 12 6.13 -16.23 6.22
C LEU A 12 5.69 -15.90 7.66
N THR A 13 6.54 -16.21 8.63
CA THR A 13 6.30 -15.93 10.05
C THR A 13 7.11 -14.72 10.53
N PRO A 14 6.70 -14.06 11.64
CA PRO A 14 7.50 -13.00 12.24
C PRO A 14 8.93 -13.42 12.62
N GLY A 15 9.13 -14.69 13.00
CA GLY A 15 10.43 -15.23 13.42
C GLY A 15 11.43 -15.39 12.27
N GLU A 16 10.96 -15.41 11.03
CA GLU A 16 11.78 -15.53 9.82
C GLU A 16 12.21 -14.17 9.25
N LEU A 17 11.73 -13.07 9.84
CA LEU A 17 12.07 -11.72 9.39
C LEU A 17 13.53 -11.39 9.73
N ASN A 18 14.30 -11.01 8.71
CA ASN A 18 15.59 -10.37 8.92
C ASN A 18 15.39 -8.90 9.30
N LEU A 19 15.34 -8.63 10.61
CA LEU A 19 15.03 -7.30 11.13
C LEU A 19 16.13 -6.26 10.82
N ASP A 20 17.38 -6.68 10.66
CA ASP A 20 18.48 -5.75 10.38
C ASP A 20 18.38 -5.19 8.97
N ILE A 21 17.96 -6.02 8.00
CA ILE A 21 17.64 -5.55 6.65
C ILE A 21 16.51 -4.53 6.70
N ILE A 22 15.42 -4.83 7.43
CA ILE A 22 14.26 -3.93 7.53
C ILE A 22 14.65 -2.59 8.17
N ARG A 23 15.44 -2.60 9.26
CA ARG A 23 15.92 -1.38 9.94
C ARG A 23 16.83 -0.53 9.07
N SER A 24 17.56 -1.14 8.13
CA SER A 24 18.45 -0.41 7.21
C SER A 24 17.72 0.26 6.04
N ALA A 25 16.46 -0.13 5.80
CA ALA A 25 15.69 0.35 4.65
C ALA A 25 15.35 1.85 4.77
N LYS A 26 15.38 2.55 3.63
CA LYS A 26 14.88 3.94 3.54
C LYS A 26 13.40 4.02 3.21
N ILE A 27 12.89 3.00 2.52
CA ILE A 27 11.49 2.86 2.13
C ILE A 27 11.10 1.40 2.39
N PHE A 28 9.98 1.21 3.06
CA PHE A 28 9.36 -0.10 3.24
C PHE A 28 8.07 -0.14 2.42
N HIS A 29 8.05 -0.98 1.39
CA HIS A 29 6.92 -1.12 0.49
C HIS A 29 6.11 -2.37 0.80
N TYR A 30 4.79 -2.25 0.79
CA TYR A 30 3.89 -3.34 1.13
C TYR A 30 2.56 -3.25 0.37
N GLY A 31 1.86 -4.38 0.28
CA GLY A 31 0.54 -4.46 -0.35
C GLY A 31 -0.46 -5.26 0.47
N SER A 32 -1.72 -5.31 0.01
CA SER A 32 -2.79 -5.92 0.81
C SER A 32 -2.71 -7.45 0.90
N THR A 33 -2.03 -8.13 -0.03
CA THR A 33 -2.06 -9.60 -0.13
C THR A 33 -1.51 -10.29 1.11
N SER A 34 -0.44 -9.76 1.71
CA SER A 34 0.14 -10.29 2.93
C SER A 34 -0.74 -10.08 4.18
N LEU A 35 -1.83 -9.31 4.08
CA LEU A 35 -2.80 -9.16 5.17
C LEU A 35 -3.90 -10.22 5.15
N ILE A 36 -3.96 -11.07 4.12
CA ILE A 36 -5.09 -11.98 3.92
C ILE A 36 -5.19 -13.01 5.04
N MET A 37 -4.09 -13.62 5.45
CA MET A 37 -4.11 -14.74 6.39
C MET A 37 -2.87 -14.81 7.27
N GLU A 38 -2.99 -15.52 8.38
CA GLU A 38 -1.86 -15.92 9.21
C GLU A 38 -1.08 -17.09 8.57
N PRO A 39 0.24 -17.19 8.82
CA PRO A 39 1.07 -16.31 9.67
C PRO A 39 1.57 -15.02 9.00
N CYS A 40 1.38 -14.90 7.68
CA CYS A 40 1.93 -13.78 6.89
C CYS A 40 1.43 -12.41 7.34
N ARG A 41 0.16 -12.32 7.80
CA ARG A 41 -0.41 -11.09 8.37
C ARG A 41 0.40 -10.61 9.58
N SER A 42 0.70 -11.49 10.53
CA SER A 42 1.55 -11.14 11.67
C SER A 42 2.96 -10.71 11.24
N ALA A 43 3.56 -11.40 10.26
CA ALA A 43 4.89 -11.05 9.75
C ALA A 43 4.90 -9.66 9.09
N HIS A 44 3.88 -9.35 8.28
CA HIS A 44 3.70 -8.04 7.66
C HIS A 44 3.60 -6.92 8.69
N LEU A 45 2.72 -7.09 9.69
CA LEU A 45 2.51 -6.07 10.73
C LEU A 45 3.79 -5.83 11.53
N LYS A 46 4.54 -6.90 11.84
CA LYS A 46 5.82 -6.77 12.54
C LYS A 46 6.87 -6.06 11.69
N ALA A 47 6.99 -6.41 10.42
CA ALA A 47 7.94 -5.76 9.51
C ALA A 47 7.62 -4.27 9.33
N MET A 48 6.34 -3.92 9.20
CA MET A 48 5.88 -2.53 9.11
C MET A 48 6.18 -1.74 10.39
N GLU A 49 5.93 -2.32 11.57
CA GLU A 49 6.27 -1.70 12.86
C GLU A 49 7.77 -1.39 12.95
N VAL A 50 8.63 -2.36 12.65
CA VAL A 50 10.10 -2.21 12.70
C VAL A 50 10.59 -1.17 11.69
N ALA A 51 10.04 -1.17 10.48
CA ALA A 51 10.37 -0.16 9.47
C ALA A 51 10.00 1.27 9.94
N ARG A 52 8.82 1.42 10.54
CA ARG A 52 8.35 2.69 11.10
C ARG A 52 9.25 3.18 12.23
N GLU A 53 9.64 2.30 13.15
CA GLU A 53 10.57 2.61 14.24
C GLU A 53 11.95 3.04 13.72
N ALA A 54 12.39 2.46 12.61
CA ALA A 54 13.61 2.84 11.90
C ALA A 54 13.46 4.11 11.04
N VAL A 55 12.31 4.80 11.10
CA VAL A 55 12.03 6.04 10.36
C VAL A 55 12.09 5.82 8.84
N ALA A 56 11.81 4.60 8.38
CA ALA A 56 11.64 4.32 6.96
C ALA A 56 10.31 4.90 6.46
N LEU A 57 10.29 5.35 5.21
CA LEU A 57 9.08 5.80 4.55
C LEU A 57 8.17 4.60 4.24
N LEU A 58 6.91 4.66 4.66
CA LEU A 58 5.94 3.59 4.45
C LEU A 58 5.19 3.80 3.12
N SER A 59 5.41 2.90 2.16
CA SER A 59 4.77 2.94 0.83
C SER A 59 3.80 1.78 0.66
N TYR A 60 2.53 2.09 0.44
CA TYR A 60 1.47 1.10 0.33
C TYR A 60 0.88 1.03 -1.09
N ASP A 61 0.77 -0.16 -1.67
CA ASP A 61 -0.05 -0.43 -2.86
C ASP A 61 -1.18 -1.41 -2.49
N PRO A 62 -2.43 -0.97 -2.33
CA PRO A 62 -3.53 -1.85 -1.96
C PRO A 62 -3.72 -3.01 -2.94
N ASN A 63 -3.44 -2.85 -4.25
CA ASN A 63 -3.52 -3.89 -5.28
C ASN A 63 -4.60 -4.98 -5.02
N LEU A 64 -5.83 -4.53 -4.70
CA LEU A 64 -6.84 -5.39 -4.07
C LEU A 64 -7.28 -6.51 -5.02
N ARG A 65 -7.13 -7.76 -4.57
CA ARG A 65 -7.60 -8.96 -5.26
C ARG A 65 -8.70 -9.64 -4.43
N LEU A 66 -9.91 -9.10 -4.50
CA LEU A 66 -11.07 -9.60 -3.73
C LEU A 66 -11.24 -11.14 -3.74
N PRO A 67 -11.02 -11.87 -4.85
CA PRO A 67 -11.14 -13.33 -4.85
C PRO A 67 -10.18 -14.10 -3.93
N LEU A 68 -9.13 -13.45 -3.43
CA LEU A 68 -8.17 -14.06 -2.49
C LEU A 68 -8.58 -13.88 -1.02
N TRP A 69 -9.57 -13.02 -0.74
CA TRP A 69 -10.01 -12.72 0.61
C TRP A 69 -11.19 -13.62 1.02
N PRO A 70 -11.30 -14.01 2.30
CA PRO A 70 -12.46 -14.77 2.78
C PRO A 70 -13.77 -14.00 2.60
N SER A 71 -13.73 -12.67 2.73
CA SER A 71 -14.84 -11.78 2.42
C SER A 71 -14.38 -10.38 2.03
N ALA A 72 -15.25 -9.62 1.36
CA ALA A 72 -15.00 -8.21 1.06
C ALA A 72 -14.94 -7.34 2.34
N GLU A 73 -15.66 -7.72 3.40
CA GLU A 73 -15.64 -7.01 4.68
C GLU A 73 -14.30 -7.20 5.38
N GLU A 74 -13.78 -8.42 5.42
CA GLU A 74 -12.44 -8.68 5.99
C GLU A 74 -11.35 -7.93 5.21
N ALA A 75 -11.44 -7.90 3.88
CA ALA A 75 -10.55 -7.10 3.06
C ALA A 75 -10.58 -5.62 3.46
N ARG A 76 -11.78 -5.06 3.65
CA ARG A 76 -11.98 -3.67 4.05
C ARG A 76 -11.41 -3.41 5.44
N GLU A 77 -11.69 -4.28 6.41
CA GLU A 77 -11.21 -4.15 7.78
C GLU A 77 -9.68 -4.16 7.85
N GLN A 78 -9.04 -5.15 7.24
CA GLN A 78 -7.59 -5.30 7.26
C GLN A 78 -6.87 -4.19 6.48
N ILE A 79 -7.41 -3.75 5.35
CA ILE A 79 -6.83 -2.61 4.61
C ILE A 79 -6.96 -1.32 5.42
N ARG A 80 -8.09 -1.10 6.11
CA ARG A 80 -8.28 0.11 6.92
C ARG A 80 -7.36 0.16 8.14
N SER A 81 -7.00 -0.99 8.72
CA SER A 81 -6.13 -1.03 9.91
C SER A 81 -4.70 -0.51 9.63
N ILE A 82 -4.24 -0.56 8.38
CA ILE A 82 -2.91 -0.09 7.96
C ILE A 82 -2.94 1.19 7.12
N TRP A 83 -4.12 1.67 6.73
CA TRP A 83 -4.28 2.75 5.76
C TRP A 83 -3.59 4.04 6.21
N ASP A 84 -3.87 4.48 7.44
CA ASP A 84 -3.32 5.73 8.00
C ASP A 84 -1.87 5.60 8.49
N GLN A 85 -1.28 4.42 8.34
CA GLN A 85 0.14 4.19 8.63
C GLN A 85 1.01 4.54 7.42
N ALA A 86 0.47 4.51 6.20
CA ALA A 86 1.23 4.75 4.98
C ALA A 86 1.59 6.24 4.79
N ASP A 87 2.84 6.54 4.46
CA ASP A 87 3.23 7.87 4.01
C ASP A 87 2.80 8.12 2.56
N ILE A 88 2.85 7.06 1.74
CA ILE A 88 2.50 7.08 0.33
C ILE A 88 1.54 5.93 0.03
N ILE A 89 0.45 6.21 -0.66
CA ILE A 89 -0.48 5.19 -1.15
C ILE A 89 -0.51 5.25 -2.68
N LYS A 90 -0.15 4.17 -3.36
CA LYS A 90 -0.26 4.07 -4.81
C LYS A 90 -1.65 3.56 -5.17
N GLN A 91 -2.48 4.41 -5.75
CA GLN A 91 -3.78 4.01 -6.30
C GLN A 91 -3.68 3.86 -7.82
N SER A 92 -4.47 2.94 -8.37
CA SER A 92 -4.71 2.91 -9.82
C SER A 92 -6.16 3.27 -10.04
N VAL A 93 -6.40 4.38 -10.74
CA VAL A 93 -7.76 4.76 -11.12
C VAL A 93 -8.17 3.94 -12.36
N SER A 94 -8.88 2.83 -12.17
CA SER A 94 -9.56 2.15 -13.27
C SER A 94 -10.98 2.71 -13.42
N GLY A 95 -11.12 3.77 -14.21
CA GLY A 95 -12.42 4.32 -14.61
C GLY A 95 -12.75 5.70 -14.02
N ARG A 96 -13.75 6.34 -14.62
CA ARG A 96 -14.20 7.73 -14.42
C ARG A 96 -14.92 7.96 -13.07
N ARG A 97 -14.47 7.32 -12.00
CA ARG A 97 -15.06 7.40 -10.65
C ARG A 97 -14.05 8.05 -9.70
N PRO A 98 -14.45 9.04 -8.90
CA PRO A 98 -13.54 9.64 -7.92
C PRO A 98 -13.04 8.56 -6.94
N PRO A 99 -11.80 8.67 -6.43
CA PRO A 99 -11.26 7.72 -5.47
C PRO A 99 -12.19 7.61 -4.26
N LEU A 100 -12.32 6.40 -3.72
CA LEU A 100 -13.12 6.10 -2.51
C LEU A 100 -12.65 6.86 -1.26
N THR A 101 -11.52 7.55 -1.35
CA THR A 101 -10.86 8.29 -0.27
C THR A 101 -10.43 9.65 -0.83
N GLY A 102 -11.16 10.72 -0.49
CA GLY A 102 -11.06 12.05 -1.09
C GLY A 102 -9.77 12.84 -0.76
N PHE A 103 -8.60 12.37 -1.18
CA PHE A 103 -7.33 13.08 -1.00
C PHE A 103 -6.63 13.37 -2.33
N VAL A 104 -6.14 14.60 -2.47
CA VAL A 104 -5.46 15.15 -3.66
C VAL A 104 -3.99 15.35 -3.32
N VAL A 105 -3.08 14.87 -4.16
CA VAL A 105 -1.64 15.22 -4.07
C VAL A 105 -1.45 16.69 -4.46
N GLY A 106 -0.87 17.47 -3.56
CA GLY A 106 -0.51 18.87 -3.80
C GLY A 106 0.90 19.02 -4.35
N TRP A 107 1.06 19.78 -5.44
CA TRP A 107 2.33 20.15 -6.07
C TRP A 107 2.90 21.46 -5.51
N LYS A 108 4.23 21.57 -5.39
CA LYS A 108 4.93 22.87 -5.32
C LYS A 108 6.31 22.77 -5.99
N ALA A 109 6.52 23.59 -7.03
CA ALA A 109 7.82 23.92 -7.63
C ALA A 109 8.76 22.74 -7.96
N GLY A 110 8.34 21.85 -8.86
CA GLY A 110 9.25 20.90 -9.54
C GLY A 110 9.77 19.72 -8.71
N ASN A 111 9.42 19.63 -7.43
CA ASN A 111 9.72 18.50 -6.56
C ASN A 111 8.43 17.77 -6.16
N ILE A 112 8.44 16.44 -6.14
CA ILE A 112 7.32 15.67 -5.56
C ILE A 112 7.39 15.82 -4.04
N VAL A 113 6.47 16.60 -3.48
CA VAL A 113 6.30 16.74 -2.03
C VAL A 113 5.20 15.78 -1.60
N LEU A 114 5.58 14.57 -1.18
CA LEU A 114 4.64 13.62 -0.60
C LEU A 114 4.45 13.98 0.87
N ARG A 115 3.25 14.45 1.22
CA ARG A 115 2.80 14.50 2.61
C ARG A 115 2.36 13.11 3.06
N ARG A 116 2.34 12.84 4.37
CA ARG A 116 1.73 11.63 4.93
C ARG A 116 0.34 11.41 4.32
N ASN A 117 0.02 10.17 3.93
CA ASN A 117 -1.15 9.79 3.14
C ASN A 117 -1.23 10.37 1.70
N SER A 118 -0.10 10.63 1.03
CA SER A 118 -0.14 11.09 -0.37
C SER A 118 -0.57 9.97 -1.32
N VAL A 119 -1.57 10.22 -2.17
CA VAL A 119 -2.09 9.25 -3.14
C VAL A 119 -1.49 9.44 -4.53
N VAL A 120 -0.66 8.51 -4.98
CA VAL A 120 -0.07 8.55 -6.32
C VAL A 120 -0.93 7.73 -7.29
N ASP A 121 -1.45 8.35 -8.36
CA ASP A 121 -2.16 7.65 -9.44
C ASP A 121 -1.20 7.20 -10.54
N VAL A 122 -1.31 5.93 -10.93
CA VAL A 122 -0.55 5.34 -12.03
C VAL A 122 -1.53 4.91 -13.11
N GLY A 123 -1.77 5.82 -14.07
CA GLY A 123 -2.66 5.62 -15.20
C GLY A 123 -2.21 4.45 -16.09
N GLY A 124 -3.15 3.56 -16.42
CA GLY A 124 -2.91 2.46 -17.34
C GLY A 124 -2.90 2.93 -18.79
N LYS A 125 -1.69 3.03 -19.38
CA LYS A 125 -1.31 3.27 -20.81
C LYS A 125 -0.62 4.58 -21.13
N ALA A 126 -0.64 5.58 -20.25
CA ALA A 126 0.26 6.72 -20.30
C ALA A 126 0.84 6.85 -18.89
N GLY A 127 2.16 7.02 -18.75
CA GLY A 127 2.81 7.09 -17.43
C GLY A 127 2.13 8.05 -16.45
N VAL A 128 2.49 7.92 -15.16
CA VAL A 128 2.05 8.74 -14.00
C VAL A 128 1.29 10.01 -14.40
N GLY A 129 -0.04 9.94 -14.36
CA GLY A 129 -0.94 10.99 -14.84
C GLY A 129 -1.39 11.89 -13.70
N LEU A 130 -1.30 13.21 -13.90
CA LEU A 130 -1.78 14.23 -12.96
C LEU A 130 -3.30 14.45 -13.16
N PRO A 131 -4.11 14.49 -12.09
CA PRO A 131 -5.44 15.08 -12.20
C PRO A 131 -5.27 16.60 -12.41
N LEU A 132 -5.49 17.05 -13.64
CA LEU A 132 -5.60 18.48 -13.97
C LEU A 132 -6.84 19.04 -13.24
N ARG A 133 -6.63 20.02 -12.36
CA ARG A 133 -7.74 20.85 -11.84
C ARG A 133 -8.38 21.58 -13.01
N SER A 134 -9.65 21.32 -13.29
CA SER A 134 -10.49 22.25 -14.04
C SER A 134 -10.64 23.51 -13.19
N GLY A 135 -9.88 24.55 -13.53
CA GLY A 135 -10.17 25.89 -13.03
C GLY A 135 -11.47 26.36 -13.65
N ASN A 136 -12.41 26.81 -12.81
CA ASN A 136 -13.50 27.66 -13.29
C ASN A 136 -12.87 28.93 -13.85
N VAL A 137 -13.08 29.17 -15.14
CA VAL A 137 -12.96 30.48 -15.77
C VAL A 137 -14.36 31.04 -15.88
#